data_AF-A0A7C7FT81-F1
#
_entry.id   AF-A0A7C7FT81-F1
#
_cell.length_a   1.000
_cell.length_b   1.000
_cell.length_c   1.000
_cell.angle_alpha   90.00
_cell.angle_beta   90.00
_cell.angle_gamma   90.00
#
_symmetry.space_group_name_H-M   'P 1'
#
loop_
_entity.id
_entity.type
_entity.pdbx_description
1 polymer ?
#
loop_
_entity_poly.entity_id
_entity_poly.type
_entity_poly.pdbx_seq_one_letter_code
_entity_poly.pdbx_strand_id
1 'polypeptide(L)'
;PKVGSFDAGFGSSYLAAQVGQKKAREIWFLCEQYTAKESEEMGMVNKVVPMADLEDTTVEWCRTIMKRSPMAIRMIKRGLNADLDGQQGLMDFAGDATLMYYLMEEAQEGKNAFLEKRDPDFKKYPKFP
;
A
#
# COMPACT_ATOMS: atom_id res chain seq x y z
N PRO A 1 -6.71 26.37 5.36
CA PRO A 1 -7.79 27.25 4.91
C PRO A 1 -8.97 27.22 5.91
N LYS A 2 -9.82 28.26 5.85
CA LYS A 2 -10.84 28.71 6.84
C LYS A 2 -10.34 28.97 8.28
N VAL A 3 -9.51 28.11 8.87
CA VAL A 3 -9.02 28.22 10.27
C VAL A 3 -7.51 28.50 10.40
N GLY A 4 -6.86 28.99 9.32
CA GLY A 4 -5.43 29.29 9.33
C GLY A 4 -4.47 28.08 9.37
N SER A 5 -4.98 26.85 9.16
CA SER A 5 -4.18 25.61 9.10
C SER A 5 -4.13 25.02 7.69
N PHE A 6 -3.26 24.06 7.37
CA PHE A 6 -3.28 23.33 6.09
C PHE A 6 -2.50 22.01 6.23
N ASP A 7 -2.74 21.05 5.34
CA ASP A 7 -1.90 19.86 5.19
C ASP A 7 -1.39 19.77 3.74
N ALA A 8 -0.13 20.14 3.56
CA ALA A 8 0.57 20.09 2.27
C ALA A 8 1.34 18.77 2.04
N GLY A 9 1.24 17.81 2.97
CA GLY A 9 1.75 16.45 2.81
C GLY A 9 0.70 15.54 2.17
N PHE A 10 0.42 14.39 2.79
CA PHE A 10 -0.55 13.42 2.27
C PHE A 10 -1.97 13.99 2.14
N GLY A 11 -2.38 14.95 2.98
CA GLY A 11 -3.66 15.65 2.80
C GLY A 11 -3.81 16.31 1.43
N SER A 12 -2.71 16.68 0.76
CA SER A 12 -2.71 17.29 -0.57
C SER A 12 -2.28 16.32 -1.68
N SER A 13 -1.08 15.74 -1.59
CA SER A 13 -0.52 14.93 -2.68
C SER A 13 -1.25 13.59 -2.84
N TYR A 14 -1.52 12.90 -1.73
CA TYR A 14 -2.21 11.62 -1.76
C TYR A 14 -3.70 11.79 -2.11
N LEU A 15 -4.35 12.84 -1.61
CA LEU A 15 -5.70 13.20 -2.05
C LEU A 15 -5.77 13.37 -3.57
N ALA A 16 -4.82 14.11 -4.16
CA ALA A 16 -4.77 14.29 -5.62
C ALA A 16 -4.54 12.98 -6.39
N ALA A 17 -3.87 11.99 -5.81
CA ALA A 17 -3.73 10.66 -6.41
C ALA A 17 -5.04 9.87 -6.41
N GLN A 18 -5.97 10.16 -5.48
CA GLN A 18 -7.29 9.51 -5.43
C GLN A 18 -8.32 10.21 -6.32
N VAL A 19 -8.51 11.53 -6.13
CA VAL A 19 -9.61 12.29 -6.78
C VAL A 19 -9.17 13.12 -7.98
N GLY A 20 -7.88 13.11 -8.31
CA GLY A 20 -7.28 13.93 -9.36
C GLY A 20 -6.98 15.38 -8.95
N GLN A 21 -6.08 16.02 -9.69
CA GLN A 21 -5.57 17.36 -9.39
C GLN A 21 -6.64 18.45 -9.33
N LYS A 22 -7.69 18.35 -10.16
CA LYS A 22 -8.77 19.36 -10.20
C LYS A 22 -9.59 19.33 -8.91
N LYS A 23 -10.05 18.14 -8.49
CA LYS A 23 -10.87 17.99 -7.29
C LYS A 23 -10.08 18.22 -6.01
N ALA A 24 -8.83 17.77 -5.93
CA ALA A 24 -7.99 18.05 -4.75
C ALA A 24 -7.82 19.56 -4.50
N ARG A 25 -7.63 20.36 -5.56
CA ARG A 25 -7.54 21.83 -5.45
C ARG A 25 -8.88 22.46 -5.07
N GLU A 26 -9.97 21.98 -5.65
CA GLU A 26 -11.34 22.42 -5.30
C GLU A 26 -11.61 22.23 -3.80
N ILE A 27 -11.35 21.03 -3.27
CA ILE A 27 -11.52 20.67 -1.86
C ILE A 27 -10.70 21.61 -0.96
N TRP A 28 -9.41 21.77 -1.26
CA TRP A 28 -8.53 22.58 -0.42
C TRP A 28 -8.79 24.09 -0.49
N PHE A 29 -9.18 24.61 -1.66
CA PHE A 29 -9.31 26.06 -1.86
C PHE A 29 -10.69 26.57 -1.45
N LEU A 30 -11.75 25.81 -1.72
CA LEU A 30 -13.12 26.24 -1.40
C LEU A 30 -13.53 25.83 0.02
N CYS A 31 -12.95 24.75 0.56
CA CYS A 31 -13.33 24.19 1.86
C CYS A 31 -14.84 23.97 1.98
N GLU A 32 -15.46 23.47 0.91
CA GLU A 32 -16.86 23.07 0.88
C GLU A 32 -17.03 21.68 1.48
N GLN A 33 -18.29 21.35 1.80
CA GLN A 33 -18.68 20.02 2.24
C GLN A 33 -19.21 19.22 1.05
N TYR A 34 -18.89 17.94 1.02
CA TYR A 34 -19.32 17.02 -0.03
C TYR A 34 -20.17 15.92 0.59
N THR A 35 -21.25 15.56 -0.09
CA THR A 35 -22.11 14.44 0.28
C THR A 35 -21.39 13.10 0.05
N ALA A 36 -21.92 12.02 0.63
CA ALA A 36 -21.40 10.67 0.41
C ALA A 36 -21.39 10.32 -1.09
N LYS A 37 -22.45 10.68 -1.82
CA LYS A 37 -22.59 10.43 -3.25
C LYS A 37 -21.53 11.18 -4.08
N GLU A 38 -21.35 12.48 -3.84
CA GLU A 38 -20.31 13.25 -4.54
C GLU A 38 -18.91 12.69 -4.25
N SER A 39 -18.68 12.24 -3.02
CA SER A 39 -17.42 11.62 -2.59
C SER A 39 -17.14 10.30 -3.33
N GLU A 40 -18.17 9.50 -3.58
CA GLU A 40 -18.07 8.27 -4.36
C GLU A 40 -17.81 8.56 -5.85
N GLU A 41 -18.57 9.50 -6.42
CA GLU A 41 -18.44 9.90 -7.83
C GLU A 41 -17.06 10.47 -8.17
N MET A 42 -16.41 11.16 -7.21
CA MET A 42 -15.04 11.67 -7.40
C MET A 42 -13.94 10.67 -7.02
N GLY A 43 -14.29 9.47 -6.54
CA GLY A 43 -13.32 8.43 -6.14
C GLY A 43 -12.68 8.63 -4.76
N MET A 44 -13.23 9.49 -3.91
CA MET A 44 -12.73 9.71 -2.54
C MET A 44 -13.10 8.57 -1.59
N VAL A 45 -14.24 7.91 -1.83
CA VAL A 45 -14.67 6.71 -1.10
C VAL A 45 -15.00 5.60 -2.09
N ASN A 46 -14.86 4.34 -1.66
CA ASN A 46 -15.03 3.21 -2.57
C ASN A 46 -16.49 2.78 -2.78
N LYS A 47 -17.37 2.96 -1.79
CA LYS A 47 -18.79 2.56 -1.86
C LYS A 47 -19.64 3.35 -0.87
N VAL A 48 -20.83 3.75 -1.29
CA VAL A 48 -21.87 4.34 -0.43
C VAL A 48 -23.02 3.36 -0.21
N VAL A 49 -23.44 3.21 1.04
CA VAL A 49 -24.56 2.35 1.46
C VAL A 49 -25.47 3.07 2.46
N PRO A 50 -26.73 2.62 2.64
CA PRO A 50 -27.56 3.10 3.74
C PRO A 50 -26.85 2.95 5.09
N MET A 51 -27.06 3.89 6.00
CA MET A 51 -26.41 3.88 7.32
C MET A 51 -26.64 2.57 8.09
N ALA A 52 -27.83 1.97 7.96
CA ALA A 52 -28.16 0.70 8.61
C ALA A 52 -27.32 -0.48 8.11
N ASP A 53 -26.78 -0.41 6.89
CA ASP A 53 -26.05 -1.50 6.23
C ASP A 53 -24.52 -1.29 6.28
N LEU A 54 -24.05 -0.19 6.89
CA LEU A 54 -22.64 0.21 6.89
C LEU A 54 -21.75 -0.86 7.54
N GLU A 55 -22.16 -1.37 8.70
CA GLU A 55 -21.39 -2.37 9.43
C GLU A 55 -21.34 -3.70 8.66
N ASP A 56 -22.50 -4.17 8.20
CA ASP A 56 -22.61 -5.44 7.47
C ASP A 56 -21.78 -5.42 6.17
N THR A 57 -21.87 -4.34 5.39
CA THR A 57 -21.08 -4.17 4.16
C THR A 57 -19.58 -4.12 4.47
N THR A 58 -19.19 -3.42 5.54
CA THR A 58 -17.78 -3.34 5.98
C THR A 58 -17.25 -4.72 6.35
N VAL A 59 -17.99 -5.45 7.18
CA VAL A 59 -17.63 -6.80 7.62
C VAL A 59 -17.57 -7.77 6.44
N GLU A 60 -18.46 -7.65 5.46
CA GLU A 60 -18.43 -8.43 4.23
C GLU A 60 -17.11 -8.23 3.46
N TRP A 61 -16.66 -6.98 3.30
CA TRP A 61 -15.39 -6.67 2.64
C TRP A 61 -14.21 -7.23 3.41
N CYS A 62 -14.17 -7.06 4.73
CA CYS A 62 -13.15 -7.66 5.59
C CYS A 62 -13.11 -9.18 5.45
N ARG A 63 -14.26 -9.85 5.51
CA ARG A 63 -14.38 -11.31 5.30
C ARG A 63 -13.89 -11.73 3.92
N THR A 64 -14.07 -10.90 2.91
CA THR A 64 -13.55 -11.16 1.56
C THR A 64 -12.02 -11.05 1.52
N ILE A 65 -11.44 -10.01 2.14
CA ILE A 65 -9.98 -9.81 2.23
C ILE A 65 -9.31 -10.95 3.01
N MET A 66 -9.92 -11.41 4.10
CA MET A 66 -9.40 -12.54 4.92
C MET A 66 -9.32 -13.86 4.14
N LYS A 67 -10.02 -13.99 3.01
CA LYS A 67 -9.92 -15.14 2.11
C LYS A 67 -8.80 -15.02 1.07
N ARG A 68 -7.91 -14.03 1.19
CA ARG A 68 -6.80 -13.79 0.25
C ARG A 68 -5.45 -14.00 0.94
N SER A 69 -4.40 -14.24 0.16
CA SER A 69 -3.04 -14.42 0.71
C SER A 69 -2.59 -13.14 1.44
N PRO A 70 -2.29 -13.21 2.76
CA PRO A 70 -1.82 -12.05 3.50
C PRO A 70 -0.51 -11.47 2.96
N MET A 71 0.39 -12.35 2.48
CA MET A 71 1.65 -11.92 1.87
C MET A 71 1.40 -11.19 0.56
N ALA A 72 0.50 -11.71 -0.29
CA ALA A 72 0.17 -11.05 -1.56
C ALA A 72 -0.45 -9.66 -1.32
N ILE A 73 -1.40 -9.54 -0.40
CA ILE A 73 -2.00 -8.25 -0.04
C ILE A 73 -0.93 -7.28 0.47
N ARG A 74 -0.01 -7.76 1.32
CA ARG A 74 1.09 -6.92 1.82
C ARG A 74 1.95 -6.40 0.67
N MET A 75 2.42 -7.29 -0.21
CA MET A 75 3.29 -6.90 -1.33
C MET A 75 2.59 -5.93 -2.30
N ILE A 76 1.31 -6.15 -2.59
CA ILE A 76 0.51 -5.22 -3.41
C ILE A 76 0.42 -3.85 -2.73
N LYS A 77 0.11 -3.81 -1.42
CA LYS A 77 0.05 -2.56 -0.66
C LYS A 77 1.40 -1.83 -0.67
N ARG A 78 2.51 -2.55 -0.50
CA ARG A 78 3.87 -1.96 -0.61
C ARG A 78 4.14 -1.39 -1.99
N GLY A 79 3.79 -2.13 -3.05
CA GLY A 79 3.96 -1.66 -4.43
C GLY A 79 3.15 -0.39 -4.72
N LEU A 80 1.88 -0.33 -4.28
CA LEU A 80 1.04 0.85 -4.41
C LEU A 80 1.61 2.06 -3.66
N ASN A 81 2.16 1.86 -2.46
CA ASN A 81 2.81 2.94 -1.71
C ASN A 81 4.12 3.39 -2.37
N ALA A 82 4.91 2.47 -2.94
CA ALA A 82 6.18 2.79 -3.60
C ALA A 82 6.00 3.73 -4.80
N ASP A 83 4.86 3.67 -5.49
CA ASP A 83 4.52 4.59 -6.57
C ASP A 83 4.44 6.06 -6.10
N LEU A 84 3.90 6.29 -4.90
CA LEU A 84 3.63 7.63 -4.39
C LEU A 84 4.69 8.14 -3.41
N ASP A 85 5.35 7.24 -2.68
CA ASP A 85 6.28 7.57 -1.58
C ASP A 85 7.76 7.50 -2.00
N GLY A 86 8.03 7.17 -3.27
CA GLY A 86 9.39 7.12 -3.84
C GLY A 86 10.33 6.20 -3.04
N GLN A 87 11.48 6.73 -2.60
CA GLN A 87 12.49 5.95 -1.88
C GLN A 87 11.96 5.33 -0.59
N GLN A 88 11.04 5.99 0.12
CA GLN A 88 10.48 5.45 1.37
C GLN A 88 9.60 4.24 1.09
N GLY A 89 8.71 4.32 0.09
CA GLY A 89 7.87 3.18 -0.28
C GLY A 89 8.68 2.03 -0.89
N LEU A 90 9.75 2.33 -1.65
CA LEU A 90 10.69 1.33 -2.14
C LEU A 90 11.45 0.63 -1.00
N MET A 91 11.86 1.36 0.04
CA MET A 91 12.51 0.78 1.22
C MET A 91 11.61 -0.26 1.90
N ASP A 92 10.33 0.07 2.08
CA ASP A 92 9.36 -0.84 2.68
C ASP A 92 9.13 -2.09 1.83
N PHE A 93 9.00 -1.92 0.50
CA PHE A 93 8.88 -3.03 -0.44
C PHE A 93 10.13 -3.93 -0.42
N ALA A 94 11.32 -3.34 -0.46
CA ALA A 94 12.60 -4.05 -0.44
C ALA A 94 12.82 -4.79 0.89
N GLY A 95 12.34 -4.25 2.00
CA GLY A 95 12.37 -4.91 3.31
C GLY A 95 11.57 -6.22 3.32
N ASP A 96 10.32 -6.20 2.83
CA ASP A 96 9.50 -7.41 2.69
C ASP A 96 10.12 -8.40 1.67
N ALA A 97 10.70 -7.91 0.57
CA ALA A 97 11.41 -8.76 -0.41
C ALA A 97 12.64 -9.45 0.19
N THR A 98 13.43 -8.72 1.00
CA THR A 98 14.61 -9.26 1.70
C THR A 98 14.18 -10.33 2.71
N LEU A 99 13.10 -10.10 3.45
CA LEU A 99 12.53 -11.09 4.37
C LEU A 99 12.14 -12.37 3.63
N MET A 100 11.46 -12.25 2.48
CA MET A 100 11.10 -13.42 1.67
C MET A 100 12.34 -14.16 1.14
N TYR A 101 13.35 -13.44 0.68
CA TYR A 101 14.61 -14.04 0.23
C TYR A 101 15.30 -14.83 1.35
N TYR A 102 15.32 -14.30 2.58
CA TYR A 102 15.89 -15.01 3.74
C TYR A 102 15.18 -16.33 4.08
N LEU A 103 13.95 -16.56 3.62
CA LEU A 103 13.27 -17.85 3.78
C LEU A 103 13.66 -18.89 2.72
N MET A 104 14.37 -18.49 1.66
CA MET A 104 14.81 -19.38 0.59
C MET A 104 16.10 -20.12 0.93
N GLU A 105 16.26 -21.33 0.39
CA GLU A 105 17.45 -22.17 0.61
C GLU A 105 18.75 -21.48 0.13
N GLU A 106 18.68 -20.71 -0.95
CA GLU A 106 19.81 -19.93 -1.47
C GLU A 106 20.36 -18.94 -0.42
N ALA A 107 19.48 -18.20 0.25
CA ALA A 107 19.90 -17.30 1.32
C ALA A 107 20.47 -18.05 2.53
N GLN A 108 19.88 -19.20 2.88
CA GLN A 108 20.38 -20.04 3.97
C GLN A 108 21.78 -20.59 3.68
N GLU A 109 22.08 -20.96 2.43
CA GLU A 109 23.43 -21.38 2.01
C GLU A 109 24.47 -20.28 2.26
N GLY A 110 24.17 -19.05 1.85
CA GLY A 110 25.09 -17.92 2.06
C GLY A 110 25.39 -17.71 3.55
N LYS A 111 24.34 -17.74 4.38
CA LYS A 111 24.49 -17.66 5.84
C LYS A 111 25.31 -18.82 6.42
N ASN A 112 25.00 -20.06 6.04
CA ASN A 112 25.65 -21.24 6.60
C ASN A 112 27.12 -21.32 6.18
N ALA A 113 27.44 -21.04 4.91
CA ALA A 113 28.81 -20.98 4.42
C ALA A 113 29.67 -19.96 5.18
N PHE A 114 29.11 -18.78 5.45
CA PHE A 114 29.76 -17.77 6.28
C PHE A 114 30.07 -18.26 7.69
N LEU A 115 29.10 -18.91 8.36
CA LEU A 115 29.28 -19.47 9.70
C LEU A 115 30.29 -20.63 9.72
N GLU A 116 30.30 -21.44 8.67
CA GLU A 116 31.19 -22.58 8.48
C GLU A 116 32.58 -22.18 7.94
N LYS A 117 32.79 -20.88 7.64
CA LYS A 117 34.04 -20.33 7.07
C LYS A 117 34.49 -21.05 5.80
N ARG A 118 33.53 -21.40 4.95
CA ARG A 118 33.76 -21.96 3.61
C ARG A 118 33.14 -21.05 2.55
N ASP A 119 33.54 -21.27 1.31
CA ASP A 119 32.86 -20.62 0.20
C ASP A 119 31.43 -21.19 0.02
N PRO A 120 30.44 -20.35 -0.33
CA PRO A 120 29.09 -20.81 -0.63
C PRO A 120 29.01 -21.50 -2.00
N ASP A 121 28.17 -22.52 -2.13
CA ASP A 121 27.85 -23.12 -3.43
C ASP A 121 26.43 -22.75 -3.87
N PHE A 122 26.32 -21.68 -4.66
CA PHE A 122 25.05 -21.24 -5.24
C PHE A 122 24.71 -21.92 -6.56
N LYS A 123 25.62 -22.73 -7.16
CA LYS A 123 25.38 -23.35 -8.48
C LYS A 123 24.25 -24.38 -8.45
N LYS A 124 23.93 -24.90 -7.26
CA LYS A 124 22.88 -25.89 -7.04
C LYS A 124 21.45 -25.32 -7.06
N TYR A 125 21.28 -23.99 -7.03
CA TYR A 125 19.96 -23.35 -7.03
C TYR A 125 19.49 -23.00 -8.43
N PRO A 126 18.17 -23.12 -8.72
CA PRO A 126 17.61 -22.75 -10.02
C PRO A 126 17.85 -21.27 -10.33
N LYS A 127 18.30 -20.98 -11.56
CA LYS A 127 18.38 -19.63 -12.10
C LYS A 127 17.16 -19.38 -12.97
N PHE A 128 16.33 -18.42 -12.57
CA PHE A 128 15.22 -17.97 -13.41
C PHE A 128 15.76 -17.11 -14.57
N PRO A 129 15.21 -17.26 -15.78
CA PRO A 129 15.64 -16.52 -16.98
C PRO A 129 15.33 -15.01 -16.89
#